data_AF-A0A529C4J8-F1
#
_entry.id   AF-A0A529C4J8-F1
#
_cell.length_a   1.000
_cell.length_b   1.000
_cell.length_c   1.000
_cell.angle_alpha   90.00
_cell.angle_beta   90.00
_cell.angle_gamma   90.00
#
_symmetry.space_group_name_H-M   'P 1'
#
loop_
_entity.id
_entity.type
_entity.pdbx_description
1 polymer ?
#
loop_
_entity_poly.entity_id
_entity_poly.type
_entity_poly.pdbx_seq_one_letter_code
_entity_poly.pdbx_strand_id
1 'polypeptide(L)'
;MADDLIIYHEGMDYGIGLDSPSADTRNVGVSGEVTTVPNASGSVVSFEMMQISTDEDMQESLGVSVKASGGVGLFSASASMDFARNTHVHSNSVFLLISVKVTLAFSQIKEPILKDDAKRVLERSPDRFQEMYGDSFVRGMRTGGRFFATVEVFTSSKSEQQSLSASVKGSYGLFSAQGSFSTEFKSAMESKSLKIRVYREGGVVPEDPTSLEKVQEIARTFAATVKGNAVPYAVVLDRYSILDLPAQPNYIDLQHQMDVLAYCAKQRNIIWTELNNLDFIFTHREQFTEKPDTDEMATLVKYRADLLKDLDAVTDTASFALDYPKEAKFPVIMASAPEMPKRLEGVYDDLAARGTKIVERDPLAFLIRAEQPSDEGQRGFNIGMAAMNVNTLWGPGAQSLQDLLTPAASAGFKVAATYCLQRNNNMDAAKRNGSVLKQDSAAAEARRLLPPGVAWLGFDIASGLYGPADKGSLGNTLLGPGAKKIRDSLDLDGQRGFDAALDLWKPGGHW
;
A
#
# COMPACT_ATOMS: atom_id res chain seq x y z
N MET A 1 -26.07 -19.22 -16.91
CA MET A 1 -25.58 -20.08 -15.81
C MET A 1 -24.22 -19.52 -15.46
N ALA A 2 -23.98 -19.19 -14.19
CA ALA A 2 -22.61 -18.95 -13.76
C ALA A 2 -21.85 -20.26 -14.01
N ASP A 3 -20.70 -20.20 -14.69
CA ASP A 3 -19.82 -21.37 -14.70
C ASP A 3 -19.38 -21.57 -13.24
N ASP A 4 -19.75 -22.69 -12.61
CA ASP A 4 -19.31 -23.07 -11.27
C ASP A 4 -17.81 -23.40 -11.32
N LEU A 5 -17.00 -22.35 -11.44
CA LEU A 5 -15.56 -22.39 -11.55
C LEU A 5 -14.97 -22.40 -10.15
N ILE A 6 -14.16 -23.41 -9.84
CA ILE A 6 -13.43 -23.49 -8.58
C ILE A 6 -11.92 -23.65 -8.81
N ILE A 7 -11.13 -23.31 -7.79
CA ILE A 7 -9.68 -23.52 -7.82
C ILE A 7 -9.40 -25.02 -7.96
N TYR A 8 -8.48 -25.35 -8.86
CA TYR A 8 -7.94 -26.69 -8.96
C TYR A 8 -7.11 -27.03 -7.71
N HIS A 9 -7.33 -28.20 -7.13
CA HIS A 9 -6.38 -28.82 -6.20
C HIS A 9 -6.05 -30.24 -6.66
N GLU A 10 -4.95 -30.78 -6.13
CA GLU A 10 -4.46 -32.10 -6.50
C GLU A 10 -5.51 -33.19 -6.22
N GLY A 11 -5.74 -34.08 -7.20
CA GLY A 11 -6.76 -35.12 -7.13
C GLY A 11 -8.02 -34.83 -7.96
N MET A 12 -8.21 -33.59 -8.43
CA MET A 12 -9.26 -33.30 -9.41
C MET A 12 -8.86 -33.78 -10.81
N ASP A 13 -9.75 -34.51 -11.48
CA ASP A 13 -9.59 -34.94 -12.87
C ASP A 13 -10.96 -35.05 -13.56
N TYR A 14 -11.01 -35.10 -14.89
CA TYR A 14 -12.26 -35.18 -15.66
C TYR A 14 -13.16 -36.32 -15.18
N GLY A 15 -14.40 -35.98 -14.88
CA GLY A 15 -15.43 -36.93 -14.46
C GLY A 15 -15.31 -37.45 -13.03
N ILE A 16 -14.29 -37.01 -12.28
CA ILE A 16 -14.27 -37.15 -10.82
C ILE A 16 -15.45 -36.39 -10.23
N GLY A 17 -16.18 -37.07 -9.35
CA GLY A 17 -17.28 -36.48 -8.59
C GLY A 17 -16.77 -35.56 -7.49
N LEU A 18 -17.57 -34.57 -7.12
CA LEU A 18 -17.25 -33.62 -6.05
C LEU A 18 -18.48 -33.34 -5.20
N ASP A 19 -18.20 -33.03 -3.94
CA ASP A 19 -19.14 -32.38 -3.03
C ASP A 19 -19.00 -30.87 -3.22
N SER A 20 -19.97 -30.22 -3.88
CA SER A 20 -19.85 -28.83 -4.31
C SER A 20 -19.56 -27.88 -3.14
N PRO A 21 -20.24 -27.95 -1.98
CA PRO A 21 -19.90 -27.16 -0.81
C PRO A 21 -18.41 -27.21 -0.37
N SER A 22 -17.81 -28.39 -0.26
CA SER A 22 -16.42 -28.54 0.24
C SER A 22 -15.36 -28.57 -0.88
N ALA A 23 -15.78 -28.86 -2.10
CA ALA A 23 -14.95 -29.27 -3.23
C ALA A 23 -14.16 -30.58 -2.99
N ASP A 24 -14.57 -31.43 -2.05
CA ASP A 24 -13.89 -32.70 -1.82
C ASP A 24 -14.08 -33.66 -2.99
N THR A 25 -12.99 -34.26 -3.46
CA THR A 25 -13.03 -35.26 -4.52
C THR A 25 -13.68 -36.56 -4.04
N ARG A 26 -14.48 -37.16 -4.91
CA ARG A 26 -15.18 -38.44 -4.73
C ARG A 26 -14.74 -39.43 -5.82
N ASN A 27 -15.46 -40.52 -6.00
CA ASN A 27 -15.17 -41.47 -7.08
C ASN A 27 -15.44 -40.85 -8.46
N VAL A 28 -14.84 -41.42 -9.51
CA VAL A 28 -15.16 -41.09 -10.90
C VAL A 28 -16.61 -41.50 -11.19
N GLY A 29 -17.50 -40.52 -11.32
CA GLY A 29 -18.93 -40.74 -11.54
C GLY A 29 -19.32 -40.76 -13.01
N VAL A 30 -18.68 -39.94 -13.83
CA VAL A 30 -18.95 -39.87 -15.28
C VAL A 30 -17.72 -40.22 -16.10
N SER A 31 -17.97 -40.56 -17.36
CA SER A 31 -16.95 -40.78 -18.38
C SER A 31 -17.38 -40.07 -19.67
N GLY A 32 -16.43 -39.77 -20.52
CA GLY A 32 -16.67 -39.27 -21.86
C GLY A 32 -15.37 -38.84 -22.53
N GLU A 33 -15.44 -38.52 -23.81
CA GLU A 33 -14.27 -38.05 -24.56
C GLU A 33 -13.88 -36.65 -24.09
N VAL A 34 -12.64 -36.51 -23.63
CA VAL A 34 -12.04 -35.21 -23.33
C VAL A 34 -11.66 -34.54 -24.63
N THR A 35 -12.25 -33.38 -24.88
CA THR A 35 -12.03 -32.62 -26.11
C THR A 35 -11.61 -31.20 -25.76
N THR A 36 -10.79 -30.61 -26.63
CA THR A 36 -10.45 -29.19 -26.60
C THR A 36 -11.23 -28.44 -27.66
N VAL A 37 -11.37 -27.13 -27.50
CA VAL A 37 -11.92 -26.27 -28.56
C VAL A 37 -11.06 -26.42 -29.84
N PRO A 38 -11.65 -26.86 -30.98
CA PRO A 38 -10.88 -27.03 -32.22
C PRO A 38 -10.22 -25.72 -32.67
N ASN A 39 -8.98 -25.81 -33.17
CA ASN A 39 -8.18 -24.67 -33.65
C ASN A 39 -7.84 -23.59 -32.59
N ALA A 40 -8.03 -23.86 -31.30
CA ALA A 40 -7.70 -22.92 -30.22
C ALA A 40 -6.22 -23.00 -29.79
N SER A 41 -5.27 -22.77 -30.70
CA SER A 41 -3.83 -22.85 -30.39
C SER A 41 -3.24 -21.60 -29.70
N GLY A 42 -4.05 -20.54 -29.55
CA GLY A 42 -3.65 -19.29 -28.90
C GLY A 42 -3.76 -19.33 -27.37
N SER A 43 -3.35 -18.23 -26.74
CA SER A 43 -3.51 -17.99 -25.30
C SER A 43 -4.17 -16.63 -25.08
N VAL A 44 -5.01 -16.53 -24.06
CA VAL A 44 -5.50 -15.25 -23.55
C VAL A 44 -4.58 -14.83 -22.40
N VAL A 45 -3.98 -13.65 -22.51
CA VAL A 45 -3.12 -13.09 -21.46
C VAL A 45 -3.80 -11.85 -20.88
N SER A 46 -3.98 -11.82 -19.57
CA SER A 46 -4.47 -10.66 -18.84
C SER A 46 -3.42 -10.16 -17.88
N PHE A 47 -3.19 -8.84 -17.91
CA PHE A 47 -2.34 -8.10 -17.00
C PHE A 47 -3.21 -7.19 -16.15
N GLU A 48 -3.04 -7.28 -14.84
CA GLU A 48 -3.77 -6.43 -13.92
C GLU A 48 -2.85 -5.92 -12.83
N MET A 49 -3.03 -4.66 -12.49
CA MET A 49 -2.44 -4.05 -11.32
C MET A 49 -3.55 -3.33 -10.58
N MET A 50 -3.68 -3.60 -9.29
CA MET A 50 -4.69 -2.99 -8.44
C MET A 50 -4.20 -2.85 -7.01
N GLN A 51 -4.77 -1.92 -6.26
CA GLN A 51 -4.61 -1.85 -4.81
C GLN A 51 -5.63 -2.79 -4.19
N ILE A 52 -5.15 -3.61 -3.26
CA ILE A 52 -5.98 -4.45 -2.40
C ILE A 52 -6.00 -3.82 -1.01
N SER A 53 -7.17 -3.78 -0.37
CA SER A 53 -7.31 -3.17 0.97
C SER A 53 -7.89 -4.16 1.99
N THR A 54 -8.43 -5.28 1.52
CA THR A 54 -9.03 -6.33 2.34
C THR A 54 -8.60 -7.72 1.89
N ASP A 55 -8.77 -8.71 2.76
CA ASP A 55 -8.61 -10.14 2.40
C ASP A 55 -9.61 -10.58 1.32
N GLU A 56 -10.79 -9.96 1.26
CA GLU A 56 -11.78 -10.21 0.21
C GLU A 56 -11.25 -9.76 -1.17
N ASP A 57 -10.68 -8.55 -1.28
CA ASP A 57 -10.07 -8.06 -2.52
C ASP A 57 -8.98 -9.03 -3.02
N MET A 58 -8.16 -9.52 -2.08
CA MET A 58 -7.08 -10.46 -2.37
C MET A 58 -7.64 -11.79 -2.90
N GLN A 59 -8.63 -12.36 -2.22
CA GLN A 59 -9.25 -13.63 -2.62
C GLN A 59 -9.97 -13.52 -3.97
N GLU A 60 -10.74 -12.46 -4.18
CA GLU A 60 -11.41 -12.22 -5.47
C GLU A 60 -10.40 -12.17 -6.62
N SER A 61 -9.26 -11.51 -6.41
CA SER A 61 -8.19 -11.39 -7.41
C SER A 61 -7.49 -12.71 -7.73
N LEU A 62 -7.42 -13.64 -6.77
CA LEU A 62 -6.90 -15.00 -6.99
C LEU A 62 -7.90 -15.92 -7.71
N GLY A 63 -9.11 -15.44 -7.98
CA GLY A 63 -10.18 -16.21 -8.60
C GLY A 63 -11.12 -16.90 -7.61
N VAL A 64 -11.08 -16.50 -6.34
CA VAL A 64 -11.94 -17.02 -5.26
C VAL A 64 -13.02 -15.98 -4.99
N SER A 65 -14.09 -16.01 -5.78
CA SER A 65 -15.23 -15.13 -5.54
C SER A 65 -16.36 -15.87 -4.85
N VAL A 66 -16.78 -15.35 -3.69
CA VAL A 66 -17.97 -15.82 -2.97
C VAL A 66 -19.23 -15.71 -3.85
N LYS A 67 -19.31 -14.67 -4.67
CA LYS A 67 -20.45 -14.37 -5.55
C LYS A 67 -20.49 -15.26 -6.79
N ALA A 68 -19.33 -15.67 -7.31
CA ALA A 68 -19.25 -16.49 -8.53
C ALA A 68 -19.33 -17.99 -8.26
N SER A 69 -18.83 -18.45 -7.10
CA SER A 69 -18.81 -19.87 -6.72
C SER A 69 -20.01 -20.29 -5.88
N GLY A 70 -20.83 -19.36 -5.39
CA GLY A 70 -21.95 -19.68 -4.50
C GLY A 70 -21.53 -20.38 -3.20
N GLY A 71 -20.27 -20.20 -2.75
CA GLY A 71 -19.76 -20.90 -1.56
C GLY A 71 -18.85 -22.10 -1.87
N VAL A 72 -18.91 -22.63 -3.08
CA VAL A 72 -18.23 -23.87 -3.50
C VAL A 72 -16.71 -23.70 -3.42
N GLY A 73 -16.05 -24.54 -2.62
CA GLY A 73 -14.59 -24.56 -2.48
C GLY A 73 -13.96 -23.39 -1.71
N LEU A 74 -14.74 -22.48 -1.12
CA LEU A 74 -14.23 -21.33 -0.34
C LEU A 74 -13.48 -21.72 0.95
N PHE A 75 -13.74 -22.94 1.44
CA PHE A 75 -13.09 -23.51 2.61
C PHE A 75 -12.04 -24.56 2.25
N SER A 76 -11.83 -24.81 0.96
CA SER A 76 -10.77 -25.73 0.52
C SER A 76 -9.38 -25.16 0.81
N ALA A 77 -8.48 -26.05 1.23
CA ALA A 77 -7.07 -25.71 1.37
C ALA A 77 -6.42 -25.69 -0.03
N SER A 78 -5.98 -24.51 -0.48
CA SER A 78 -5.20 -24.35 -1.70
C SER A 78 -4.02 -23.42 -1.48
N ALA A 79 -2.94 -23.63 -2.23
CA ALA A 79 -1.73 -22.82 -2.12
C ALA A 79 -1.99 -21.34 -2.45
N SER A 80 -2.94 -21.02 -3.33
CA SER A 80 -3.40 -19.65 -3.56
C SER A 80 -4.08 -19.03 -2.33
N MET A 81 -4.89 -19.81 -1.61
CA MET A 81 -5.51 -19.34 -0.37
C MET A 81 -4.48 -19.16 0.74
N ASP A 82 -3.47 -20.04 0.83
CA ASP A 82 -2.34 -19.87 1.74
C ASP A 82 -1.56 -18.58 1.43
N PHE A 83 -1.32 -18.30 0.15
CA PHE A 83 -0.68 -17.05 -0.27
C PHE A 83 -1.49 -15.81 0.12
N ALA A 84 -2.81 -15.82 -0.07
CA ALA A 84 -3.69 -14.72 0.37
C ALA A 84 -3.55 -14.50 1.89
N ARG A 85 -3.71 -15.57 2.69
CA ARG A 85 -3.60 -15.51 4.16
C ARG A 85 -2.23 -14.99 4.62
N ASN A 86 -1.15 -15.51 4.06
CA ASN A 86 0.22 -15.16 4.43
C ASN A 86 0.66 -13.75 3.95
N THR A 87 -0.16 -13.09 3.13
CA THR A 87 0.11 -11.70 2.73
C THR A 87 -0.16 -10.74 3.90
N HIS A 88 -1.10 -11.07 4.79
CA HIS A 88 -1.52 -10.22 5.92
C HIS A 88 -1.96 -8.81 5.47
N VAL A 89 -2.95 -8.75 4.57
CA VAL A 89 -3.48 -7.46 4.10
C VAL A 89 -4.09 -6.69 5.28
N HIS A 90 -3.75 -5.42 5.40
CA HIS A 90 -4.25 -4.53 6.45
C HIS A 90 -4.37 -3.08 5.96
N SER A 91 -5.14 -2.28 6.69
CA SER A 91 -5.45 -0.89 6.32
C SER A 91 -4.34 0.13 6.60
N ASN A 92 -3.29 -0.26 7.34
CA ASN A 92 -2.19 0.64 7.72
C ASN A 92 -1.04 0.78 6.68
N SER A 93 -1.00 -0.06 5.65
CA SER A 93 -0.04 0.02 4.53
C SER A 93 -0.78 0.19 3.21
N VAL A 94 -0.04 0.42 2.12
CA VAL A 94 -0.60 0.32 0.77
C VAL A 94 -0.18 -1.02 0.18
N PHE A 95 -1.15 -1.87 -0.14
CA PHE A 95 -0.89 -3.17 -0.77
C PHE A 95 -1.29 -3.13 -2.24
N LEU A 96 -0.37 -3.53 -3.09
CA LEU A 96 -0.58 -3.64 -4.53
C LEU A 96 -0.51 -5.09 -4.95
N LEU A 97 -1.45 -5.51 -5.78
CA LEU A 97 -1.41 -6.78 -6.46
C LEU A 97 -1.06 -6.54 -7.93
N ILE A 98 -0.04 -7.23 -8.41
CA ILE A 98 0.25 -7.41 -9.82
C ILE A 98 -0.14 -8.84 -10.17
N SER A 99 -1.00 -9.01 -11.16
CA SER A 99 -1.50 -10.29 -11.63
C SER A 99 -1.24 -10.46 -13.12
N VAL A 100 -0.67 -11.60 -13.48
CA VAL A 100 -0.58 -12.07 -14.87
C VAL A 100 -1.24 -13.44 -14.95
N LYS A 101 -2.28 -13.53 -15.77
CA LYS A 101 -3.00 -14.77 -16.00
C LYS A 101 -2.96 -15.11 -17.48
N VAL A 102 -2.47 -16.31 -17.75
CA VAL A 102 -2.38 -16.90 -19.08
C VAL A 102 -3.36 -18.06 -19.11
N THR A 103 -4.37 -17.96 -19.96
CA THR A 103 -5.39 -19.00 -20.15
C THR A 103 -5.18 -19.65 -21.51
N LEU A 104 -5.03 -20.97 -21.53
CA LEU A 104 -4.95 -21.76 -22.76
C LEU A 104 -6.34 -22.28 -23.17
N ALA A 105 -6.38 -23.10 -24.22
CA ALA A 105 -7.60 -23.72 -24.71
C ALA A 105 -8.34 -24.47 -23.59
N PHE A 106 -9.63 -24.18 -23.45
CA PHE A 106 -10.49 -24.93 -22.56
C PHE A 106 -10.66 -26.38 -23.04
N SER A 107 -10.69 -27.29 -22.09
CA SER A 107 -10.82 -28.72 -22.29
C SER A 107 -11.94 -29.27 -21.42
N GLN A 108 -12.76 -30.15 -21.96
CA GLN A 108 -13.94 -30.66 -21.27
C GLN A 108 -14.38 -32.02 -21.79
N ILE A 109 -15.20 -32.70 -20.98
CA ILE A 109 -16.02 -33.81 -21.43
C ILE A 109 -17.21 -33.24 -22.22
N LYS A 110 -17.30 -33.54 -23.52
CA LYS A 110 -18.36 -33.00 -24.39
C LYS A 110 -19.73 -33.64 -24.13
N GLU A 111 -19.74 -34.96 -23.97
CA GLU A 111 -20.93 -35.79 -23.79
C GLU A 111 -20.71 -36.68 -22.56
N PRO A 112 -20.89 -36.16 -21.33
CA PRO A 112 -20.67 -36.93 -20.12
C PRO A 112 -21.75 -38.01 -19.97
N ILE A 113 -21.31 -39.23 -19.69
CA ILE A 113 -22.18 -40.39 -19.47
C ILE A 113 -21.86 -40.96 -18.09
N LEU A 114 -22.90 -41.19 -17.29
CA LEU A 114 -22.75 -41.82 -15.98
C LEU A 114 -22.16 -43.23 -16.14
N LYS A 115 -21.11 -43.55 -15.36
CA LYS A 115 -20.52 -44.89 -15.38
C LYS A 115 -21.51 -45.93 -14.88
N ASP A 116 -21.38 -47.16 -15.37
CA ASP A 116 -22.33 -48.24 -15.04
C ASP A 116 -22.38 -48.54 -13.54
N ASP A 117 -21.25 -48.45 -12.84
CA ASP A 117 -21.18 -48.62 -11.38
C ASP A 117 -21.97 -47.51 -10.65
N ALA A 118 -21.84 -46.28 -11.13
CA ALA A 118 -22.52 -45.12 -10.58
C ALA A 118 -24.04 -45.17 -10.86
N LYS A 119 -24.45 -45.59 -12.06
CA LYS A 119 -25.86 -45.88 -12.40
C LYS A 119 -26.48 -46.89 -11.44
N ARG A 120 -25.80 -48.02 -11.21
CA ARG A 120 -26.31 -49.09 -10.32
C ARG A 120 -26.44 -48.63 -8.87
N VAL A 121 -25.55 -47.77 -8.38
CA VAL A 121 -25.67 -47.20 -7.03
C VAL A 121 -26.86 -46.25 -6.96
N LEU A 122 -26.98 -45.35 -7.95
CA LEU A 122 -28.07 -44.37 -8.01
C LEU A 122 -29.46 -45.01 -8.04
N GLU A 123 -29.65 -46.05 -8.86
CA GLU A 123 -30.90 -46.79 -8.97
C GLU A 123 -31.32 -47.47 -7.65
N ARG A 124 -30.34 -47.83 -6.81
CA ARG A 124 -30.58 -48.54 -5.54
C ARG A 124 -30.75 -47.58 -4.37
N SER A 125 -29.95 -46.53 -4.31
CA SER A 125 -29.92 -45.58 -3.20
C SER A 125 -29.31 -44.25 -3.66
N PRO A 126 -30.16 -43.22 -3.86
CA PRO A 126 -29.69 -41.85 -4.14
C PRO A 126 -28.76 -41.30 -3.06
N ASP A 127 -29.05 -41.57 -1.79
CA ASP A 127 -28.19 -41.12 -0.67
C ASP A 127 -26.78 -41.72 -0.78
N ARG A 128 -26.68 -43.04 -1.05
CA ARG A 128 -25.39 -43.71 -1.24
C ARG A 128 -24.65 -43.23 -2.48
N PHE A 129 -25.38 -42.81 -3.52
CA PHE A 129 -24.77 -42.20 -4.69
C PHE A 129 -24.11 -40.87 -4.33
N GLN A 130 -24.81 -39.99 -3.61
CA GLN A 130 -24.26 -38.72 -3.18
C GLN A 130 -23.03 -38.91 -2.28
N GLU A 131 -23.05 -39.86 -1.34
CA GLU A 131 -21.88 -40.20 -0.52
C GLU A 131 -20.66 -40.65 -1.35
N MET A 132 -20.90 -41.43 -2.42
CA MET A 132 -19.82 -42.04 -3.21
C MET A 132 -19.31 -41.18 -4.37
N TYR A 133 -20.15 -40.31 -4.93
CA TYR A 133 -19.90 -39.58 -6.17
C TYR A 133 -20.15 -38.07 -6.06
N GLY A 134 -20.68 -37.59 -4.93
CA GLY A 134 -20.99 -36.18 -4.71
C GLY A 134 -22.25 -35.69 -5.44
N ASP A 135 -22.41 -34.38 -5.53
CA ASP A 135 -23.53 -33.71 -6.19
C ASP A 135 -23.16 -33.09 -7.56
N SER A 136 -21.86 -32.97 -7.83
CA SER A 136 -21.29 -32.50 -9.09
C SER A 136 -20.12 -33.36 -9.58
N PHE A 137 -19.62 -33.07 -10.78
CA PHE A 137 -18.40 -33.68 -11.31
C PHE A 137 -17.56 -32.67 -12.10
N VAL A 138 -16.27 -32.93 -12.25
CA VAL A 138 -15.37 -32.12 -13.10
C VAL A 138 -15.77 -32.30 -14.56
N ARG A 139 -16.47 -31.30 -15.12
CA ARG A 139 -16.83 -31.28 -16.54
C ARG A 139 -15.68 -30.79 -17.40
N GLY A 140 -14.93 -29.80 -16.93
CA GLY A 140 -13.83 -29.23 -17.70
C GLY A 140 -12.75 -28.59 -16.85
N MET A 141 -11.65 -28.24 -17.50
CA MET A 141 -10.49 -27.65 -16.84
C MET A 141 -9.96 -26.45 -17.60
N ARG A 142 -9.53 -25.45 -16.84
CA ARG A 142 -8.73 -24.34 -17.34
C ARG A 142 -7.27 -24.59 -17.03
N THR A 143 -6.45 -24.57 -18.08
CA THR A 143 -5.01 -24.72 -18.00
C THR A 143 -4.31 -23.44 -18.42
N GLY A 144 -3.09 -23.26 -17.94
CA GLY A 144 -2.23 -22.15 -18.31
C GLY A 144 -1.24 -21.83 -17.21
N GLY A 145 -1.11 -20.55 -16.89
CA GLY A 145 -0.25 -20.11 -15.80
C GLY A 145 -0.77 -18.85 -15.13
N ARG A 146 -0.51 -18.74 -13.84
CA ARG A 146 -0.86 -17.58 -13.02
C ARG A 146 0.38 -17.11 -12.28
N PHE A 147 0.60 -15.80 -12.29
CA PHE A 147 1.63 -15.14 -11.51
C PHE A 147 0.98 -13.99 -10.74
N PHE A 148 1.16 -13.99 -9.44
CA PHE A 148 0.69 -12.96 -8.53
C PHE A 148 1.87 -12.44 -7.73
N ALA A 149 2.03 -11.12 -7.69
CA ALA A 149 2.99 -10.46 -6.83
C ALA A 149 2.26 -9.44 -5.97
N THR A 150 2.40 -9.54 -4.65
CA THR A 150 1.96 -8.51 -3.73
C THR A 150 3.14 -7.63 -3.36
N VAL A 151 2.94 -6.31 -3.47
CA VAL A 151 3.88 -5.29 -3.02
C VAL A 151 3.23 -4.54 -1.88
N GLU A 152 3.72 -4.80 -0.68
CA GLU A 152 3.37 -4.05 0.51
C GLU A 152 4.32 -2.86 0.63
N VAL A 153 3.76 -1.65 0.62
CA VAL A 153 4.52 -0.41 0.78
C VAL A 153 4.26 0.11 2.19
N PHE A 154 5.32 0.14 2.99
CA PHE A 154 5.23 0.67 4.35
C PHE A 154 5.04 2.19 4.30
N THR A 155 4.11 2.67 5.11
CA THR A 155 3.83 4.11 5.27
C THR A 155 3.91 4.43 6.75
N SER A 156 4.23 5.66 7.13
CA SER A 156 4.37 6.10 8.53
C SER A 156 3.22 6.98 9.01
N SER A 157 2.37 7.46 8.10
CA SER A 157 1.22 8.31 8.43
C SER A 157 0.02 8.06 7.50
N LYS A 158 -1.17 8.49 7.96
CA LYS A 158 -2.41 8.42 7.18
C LYS A 158 -2.34 9.22 5.88
N SER A 159 -1.68 10.38 5.89
CA SER A 159 -1.55 11.25 4.72
C SER A 159 -0.63 10.65 3.66
N GLU A 160 0.51 10.08 4.07
CA GLU A 160 1.41 9.37 3.17
C GLU A 160 0.71 8.19 2.49
N GLN A 161 -0.06 7.41 3.26
CA GLN A 161 -0.88 6.32 2.72
C GLN A 161 -1.89 6.82 1.68
N GLN A 162 -2.61 7.91 1.93
CA GLN A 162 -3.58 8.47 0.99
C GLN A 162 -2.92 8.99 -0.29
N SER A 163 -1.82 9.73 -0.17
CA SER A 163 -1.05 10.25 -1.30
C SER A 163 -0.49 9.12 -2.17
N LEU A 164 0.06 8.09 -1.52
CA LEU A 164 0.56 6.91 -2.23
C LEU A 164 -0.57 6.17 -2.93
N SER A 165 -1.69 5.90 -2.25
CA SER A 165 -2.87 5.27 -2.85
C SER A 165 -3.37 6.02 -4.10
N ALA A 166 -3.39 7.35 -4.08
CA ALA A 166 -3.76 8.16 -5.24
C ALA A 166 -2.76 8.00 -6.41
N SER A 167 -1.46 8.02 -6.11
CA SER A 167 -0.39 7.83 -7.09
C SER A 167 -0.49 6.45 -7.76
N VAL A 168 -0.76 5.41 -6.97
CA VAL A 168 -0.91 4.05 -7.47
C VAL A 168 -2.19 3.90 -8.32
N LYS A 169 -3.33 4.44 -7.87
CA LYS A 169 -4.57 4.39 -8.67
C LYS A 169 -4.41 5.01 -10.07
N GLY A 170 -3.59 6.05 -10.20
CA GLY A 170 -3.25 6.65 -11.49
C GLY A 170 -2.46 5.71 -12.41
N SER A 171 -1.73 4.73 -11.86
CA SER A 171 -0.83 3.84 -12.61
C SER A 171 -1.50 2.60 -13.21
N TYR A 172 -2.69 2.20 -12.73
CA TYR A 172 -3.35 0.95 -13.17
C TYR A 172 -3.60 0.90 -14.68
N GLY A 173 -4.17 1.98 -15.23
CA GLY A 173 -4.53 2.03 -16.65
C GLY A 173 -3.32 1.89 -17.58
N LEU A 174 -2.18 2.47 -17.19
CA LEU A 174 -0.93 2.39 -17.96
C LEU A 174 -0.31 0.99 -17.87
N PHE A 175 -0.31 0.39 -16.68
CA PHE A 175 0.24 -0.95 -16.48
C PHE A 175 -0.53 -2.01 -17.26
N SER A 176 -1.87 -2.00 -17.20
CA SER A 176 -2.69 -2.98 -17.93
C SER A 176 -2.55 -2.87 -19.45
N ALA A 177 -2.23 -1.68 -19.98
CA ALA A 177 -2.05 -1.45 -21.41
C ALA A 177 -0.64 -1.84 -21.92
N GLN A 178 0.41 -1.64 -21.11
CA GLN A 178 1.80 -1.70 -21.57
C GLN A 178 2.69 -2.69 -20.80
N GLY A 179 2.20 -3.29 -19.71
CA GLY A 179 2.98 -4.15 -18.81
C GLY A 179 4.16 -3.41 -18.15
N SER A 180 4.04 -2.10 -17.97
CA SER A 180 5.11 -1.22 -17.49
C SER A 180 4.63 -0.26 -16.42
N PHE A 181 5.44 -0.05 -15.38
CA PHE A 181 5.19 0.99 -14.40
C PHE A 181 5.47 2.38 -14.98
N SER A 182 4.62 3.36 -14.66
CA SER A 182 4.84 4.76 -15.05
C SER A 182 6.03 5.36 -14.31
N THR A 183 6.58 6.46 -14.83
CA THR A 183 7.70 7.17 -14.18
C THR A 183 7.28 7.68 -12.80
N GLU A 184 6.07 8.23 -12.68
CA GLU A 184 5.50 8.74 -11.43
C GLU A 184 5.37 7.64 -10.38
N PHE A 185 4.93 6.44 -10.80
CA PHE A 185 4.84 5.29 -9.92
C PHE A 185 6.23 4.88 -9.40
N LYS A 186 7.22 4.79 -10.30
CA LYS A 186 8.59 4.43 -9.90
C LYS A 186 9.16 5.44 -8.91
N SER A 187 9.05 6.73 -9.22
CA SER A 187 9.51 7.80 -8.31
C SER A 187 8.79 7.78 -6.96
N ALA A 188 7.49 7.45 -6.93
CA ALA A 188 6.75 7.31 -5.67
C ALA A 188 7.24 6.12 -4.80
N MET A 189 7.84 5.10 -5.41
CA MET A 189 8.32 3.88 -4.74
C MET A 189 9.82 3.89 -4.42
N GLU A 190 10.62 4.71 -5.11
CA GLU A 190 12.10 4.72 -5.01
C GLU A 190 12.64 4.90 -3.59
N SER A 191 11.98 5.70 -2.74
CA SER A 191 12.40 5.96 -1.37
C SER A 191 11.68 5.12 -0.31
N LYS A 192 10.83 4.17 -0.72
CA LYS A 192 9.94 3.44 0.18
C LYS A 192 10.51 2.09 0.57
N SER A 193 10.20 1.68 1.80
CA SER A 193 10.42 0.30 2.23
C SER A 193 9.32 -0.57 1.62
N LEU A 194 9.72 -1.65 0.95
CA LEU A 194 8.83 -2.55 0.23
C LEU A 194 8.98 -3.97 0.78
N LYS A 195 7.87 -4.70 0.84
CA LYS A 195 7.87 -6.15 1.03
C LYS A 195 7.15 -6.81 -0.12
N ILE A 196 7.91 -7.58 -0.91
CA ILE A 196 7.41 -8.29 -2.09
C ILE A 196 7.16 -9.75 -1.71
N ARG A 197 5.98 -10.27 -2.04
CA ARG A 197 5.67 -11.70 -1.95
C ARG A 197 5.11 -12.16 -3.29
N VAL A 198 5.42 -13.40 -3.68
CA VAL A 198 5.01 -13.94 -4.97
C VAL A 198 4.36 -15.31 -4.82
N TYR A 199 3.35 -15.54 -5.64
CA TYR A 199 2.75 -16.84 -5.87
C TYR A 199 2.67 -17.10 -7.37
N ARG A 200 2.98 -18.33 -7.79
CA ARG A 200 2.95 -18.71 -9.20
C ARG A 200 2.53 -20.15 -9.38
N GLU A 201 1.86 -20.40 -10.50
CA GLU A 201 1.50 -21.72 -10.98
C GLU A 201 1.68 -21.76 -12.48
N GLY A 202 2.30 -22.82 -12.98
CA GLY A 202 2.66 -22.90 -14.39
C GLY A 202 3.71 -21.86 -14.80
N GLY A 203 4.23 -22.03 -16.00
CA GLY A 203 5.37 -21.24 -16.47
C GLY A 203 6.66 -21.55 -15.73
N VAL A 204 7.74 -20.90 -16.17
CA VAL A 204 9.06 -21.00 -15.55
C VAL A 204 9.55 -19.59 -15.27
N VAL A 205 10.02 -19.38 -14.04
CA VAL A 205 10.73 -18.16 -13.63
C VAL A 205 12.00 -18.59 -12.90
N PRO A 206 13.19 -18.10 -13.31
CA PRO A 206 14.47 -18.59 -12.80
C PRO A 206 14.70 -18.27 -11.31
N GLU A 207 14.16 -17.16 -10.82
CA GLU A 207 14.32 -16.69 -9.44
C GLU A 207 13.09 -15.89 -9.00
N ASP A 208 12.83 -15.86 -7.69
CA ASP A 208 11.77 -15.03 -7.13
C ASP A 208 12.19 -13.55 -7.11
N PRO A 209 11.29 -12.62 -7.43
CA PRO A 209 11.66 -11.21 -7.55
C PRO A 209 11.86 -10.56 -6.18
N THR A 210 12.97 -9.84 -6.05
CA THR A 210 13.30 -9.05 -4.85
C THR A 210 13.15 -7.54 -5.07
N SER A 211 12.76 -7.10 -6.26
CA SER A 211 12.55 -5.69 -6.61
C SER A 211 11.35 -5.50 -7.56
N LEU A 212 10.84 -4.27 -7.63
CA LEU A 212 9.75 -3.93 -8.55
C LEU A 212 10.14 -4.14 -10.02
N GLU A 213 11.38 -3.82 -10.38
CA GLU A 213 11.90 -4.02 -11.73
C GLU A 213 11.82 -5.49 -12.13
N LYS A 214 12.17 -6.40 -11.21
CA LYS A 214 12.10 -7.83 -11.47
C LYS A 214 10.65 -8.33 -11.56
N VAL A 215 9.76 -7.82 -10.70
CA VAL A 215 8.31 -8.10 -10.83
C VAL A 215 7.79 -7.68 -12.21
N GLN A 216 8.17 -6.49 -12.69
CA GLN A 216 7.77 -6.00 -14.01
C GLN A 216 8.34 -6.86 -15.15
N GLU A 217 9.61 -7.27 -15.06
CA GLU A 217 10.25 -8.16 -16.04
C GLU A 217 9.53 -9.50 -16.12
N ILE A 218 9.26 -10.13 -14.97
CA ILE A 218 8.53 -11.40 -14.90
C ILE A 218 7.14 -11.22 -15.49
N ALA A 219 6.41 -10.17 -15.10
CA ALA A 219 5.07 -9.94 -15.63
C ALA A 219 5.10 -9.97 -17.17
N ARG A 220 5.96 -9.16 -17.80
CA ARG A 220 6.04 -9.09 -19.28
C ARG A 220 6.42 -10.40 -19.95
N THR A 221 7.26 -11.21 -19.32
CA THR A 221 7.85 -12.40 -19.95
C THR A 221 7.13 -13.70 -19.59
N PHE A 222 6.35 -13.73 -18.51
CA PHE A 222 5.70 -14.93 -17.98
C PHE A 222 4.83 -15.64 -19.02
N ALA A 223 4.08 -14.90 -19.84
CA ALA A 223 3.26 -15.51 -20.89
C ALA A 223 4.04 -16.40 -21.86
N ALA A 224 5.29 -16.03 -22.19
CA ALA A 224 6.14 -16.84 -23.06
C ALA A 224 6.62 -18.12 -22.37
N THR A 225 6.74 -18.13 -21.03
CA THR A 225 7.26 -19.27 -20.28
C THR A 225 6.18 -20.31 -19.97
N VAL A 226 4.90 -19.92 -19.99
CA VAL A 226 3.75 -20.84 -19.81
C VAL A 226 3.64 -21.88 -20.93
N LYS A 227 4.08 -21.55 -22.15
CA LYS A 227 4.06 -22.51 -23.26
C LYS A 227 4.95 -23.71 -22.94
N GLY A 228 4.35 -24.90 -22.87
CA GLY A 228 5.02 -26.15 -22.50
C GLY A 228 5.17 -26.39 -20.99
N ASN A 229 4.77 -25.43 -20.15
CA ASN A 229 4.83 -25.51 -18.69
C ASN A 229 3.48 -25.14 -18.06
N ALA A 230 2.38 -25.37 -18.78
CA ALA A 230 1.06 -25.03 -18.31
C ALA A 230 0.54 -26.08 -17.32
N VAL A 231 -0.19 -25.62 -16.31
CA VAL A 231 -0.83 -26.47 -15.30
C VAL A 231 -2.33 -26.17 -15.25
N PRO A 232 -3.17 -27.13 -14.80
CA PRO A 232 -4.54 -26.82 -14.43
C PRO A 232 -4.53 -25.87 -13.23
N TYR A 233 -5.36 -24.82 -13.29
CA TYR A 233 -5.49 -23.85 -12.20
C TYR A 233 -6.94 -23.65 -11.73
N ALA A 234 -7.91 -24.10 -12.53
CA ALA A 234 -9.31 -24.09 -12.17
C ALA A 234 -10.06 -25.22 -12.89
N VAL A 235 -11.11 -25.72 -12.26
CA VAL A 235 -12.04 -26.68 -12.86
C VAL A 235 -13.43 -26.08 -13.00
N VAL A 236 -14.16 -26.53 -13.99
CA VAL A 236 -15.58 -26.22 -14.21
C VAL A 236 -16.37 -27.43 -13.78
N LEU A 237 -17.26 -27.22 -12.81
CA LEU A 237 -18.15 -28.26 -12.32
C LEU A 237 -19.44 -28.28 -13.15
N ASP A 238 -20.05 -29.45 -13.22
CA ASP A 238 -21.43 -29.61 -13.65
C ASP A 238 -22.18 -30.56 -12.73
N ARG A 239 -23.49 -30.36 -12.59
CA ARG A 239 -24.31 -31.13 -11.65
C ARG A 239 -24.72 -32.44 -12.27
N TYR A 240 -24.84 -33.51 -11.49
CA TYR A 240 -25.41 -34.76 -11.99
C TYR A 240 -26.85 -34.59 -12.51
N SER A 241 -27.57 -33.54 -12.09
CA SER A 241 -28.92 -33.22 -12.59
C SER A 241 -29.00 -32.85 -14.08
N ILE A 242 -27.87 -32.57 -14.75
CA ILE A 242 -27.86 -32.43 -16.21
C ILE A 242 -27.97 -33.77 -16.94
N LEU A 243 -27.78 -34.87 -16.21
CA LEU A 243 -28.06 -36.22 -16.65
C LEU A 243 -29.52 -36.53 -16.30
N ASP A 244 -30.19 -37.36 -17.11
CA ASP A 244 -31.61 -37.71 -16.96
C ASP A 244 -31.80 -38.57 -15.70
N LEU A 245 -31.86 -37.92 -14.53
CA LEU A 245 -31.86 -38.54 -13.20
C LEU A 245 -33.13 -38.17 -12.42
N PRO A 246 -33.59 -39.01 -11.47
CA PRO A 246 -34.67 -38.66 -10.55
C PRO A 246 -34.32 -37.42 -9.72
N ALA A 247 -35.35 -36.68 -9.28
CA ALA A 247 -35.20 -35.43 -8.55
C ALA A 247 -34.29 -35.58 -7.31
N GLN A 248 -33.25 -34.74 -7.27
CA GLN A 248 -32.29 -34.59 -6.17
C GLN A 248 -32.96 -33.99 -4.92
N PRO A 249 -32.33 -34.03 -3.72
CA PRO A 249 -32.85 -33.42 -2.49
C PRO A 249 -33.27 -31.95 -2.66
N ASN A 250 -34.16 -31.50 -1.76
CA ASN A 250 -34.84 -30.20 -1.82
C ASN A 250 -33.86 -29.05 -2.10
N TYR A 251 -33.94 -28.48 -3.30
CA TYR A 251 -33.13 -27.36 -3.80
C TYR A 251 -33.01 -26.20 -2.79
N ILE A 252 -34.07 -25.97 -2.01
CA ILE A 252 -34.12 -24.92 -0.99
C ILE A 252 -33.09 -25.16 0.11
N ASP A 253 -32.93 -26.42 0.56
CA ASP A 253 -32.01 -26.76 1.64
C ASP A 253 -30.55 -26.60 1.18
N LEU A 254 -30.25 -27.01 -0.07
CA LEU A 254 -28.93 -26.83 -0.68
C LEU A 254 -28.60 -25.35 -0.91
N GLN A 255 -29.58 -24.56 -1.37
CA GLN A 255 -29.38 -23.12 -1.55
C GLN A 255 -29.15 -22.41 -0.20
N HIS A 256 -29.90 -22.77 0.84
CA HIS A 256 -29.71 -22.22 2.18
C HIS A 256 -28.34 -22.57 2.76
N GLN A 257 -27.88 -23.81 2.56
CA GLN A 257 -26.51 -24.23 2.92
C GLN A 257 -25.46 -23.35 2.21
N MET A 258 -25.60 -23.12 0.90
CA MET A 258 -24.71 -22.26 0.13
C MET A 258 -24.68 -20.82 0.67
N ASP A 259 -25.85 -20.27 1.03
CA ASP A 259 -25.96 -18.92 1.60
C ASP A 259 -25.25 -18.81 2.97
N VAL A 260 -25.38 -19.84 3.81
CA VAL A 260 -24.68 -19.93 5.10
C VAL A 260 -23.16 -20.00 4.90
N LEU A 261 -22.67 -20.82 3.97
CA LEU A 261 -21.24 -20.95 3.67
C LEU A 261 -20.66 -19.65 3.10
N ALA A 262 -21.39 -19.00 2.20
CA ALA A 262 -21.02 -17.69 1.65
C ALA A 262 -20.93 -16.63 2.75
N TYR A 263 -21.88 -16.61 3.69
CA TYR A 263 -21.83 -15.71 4.84
C TYR A 263 -20.64 -16.02 5.74
N CYS A 264 -20.38 -17.29 6.06
CA CYS A 264 -19.23 -17.71 6.86
C CYS A 264 -17.91 -17.25 6.21
N ALA A 265 -17.76 -17.43 4.90
CA ALA A 265 -16.56 -17.01 4.18
C ALA A 265 -16.37 -15.48 4.25
N LYS A 266 -17.45 -14.72 4.11
CA LYS A 266 -17.41 -13.26 4.25
C LYS A 266 -17.00 -12.83 5.66
N GLN A 267 -17.60 -13.42 6.70
CA GLN A 267 -17.24 -13.10 8.09
C GLN A 267 -15.78 -13.46 8.39
N ARG A 268 -15.33 -14.63 7.92
CA ARG A 268 -13.92 -15.06 8.04
C ARG A 268 -12.98 -13.99 7.46
N ASN A 269 -13.27 -13.46 6.28
CA ASN A 269 -12.43 -12.44 5.64
C ASN A 269 -12.41 -11.12 6.42
N ILE A 270 -13.56 -10.68 6.93
CA ILE A 270 -13.65 -9.48 7.80
C ILE A 270 -12.79 -9.68 9.05
N ILE A 271 -12.95 -10.82 9.73
CA ILE A 271 -12.21 -11.15 10.96
C ILE A 271 -10.70 -11.17 10.70
N TRP A 272 -10.23 -11.77 9.60
CA TRP A 272 -8.81 -11.78 9.24
C TRP A 272 -8.25 -10.37 9.01
N THR A 273 -8.97 -9.53 8.29
CA THR A 273 -8.54 -8.15 8.05
C THR A 273 -8.42 -7.37 9.37
N GLU A 274 -9.35 -7.56 10.31
CA GLU A 274 -9.26 -6.94 11.64
C GLU A 274 -8.12 -7.50 12.49
N LEU A 275 -7.89 -8.82 12.46
CA LEU A 275 -6.74 -9.44 13.13
C LEU A 275 -5.42 -8.89 12.59
N ASN A 276 -5.28 -8.74 11.27
CA ASN A 276 -4.10 -8.16 10.63
C ASN A 276 -3.91 -6.68 11.02
N ASN A 277 -4.99 -5.89 11.11
CA ASN A 277 -4.95 -4.51 11.60
C ASN A 277 -4.41 -4.45 13.04
N LEU A 278 -4.91 -5.31 13.93
CA LEU A 278 -4.48 -5.39 15.33
C LEU A 278 -3.02 -5.82 15.46
N ASP A 279 -2.60 -6.84 14.71
CA ASP A 279 -1.21 -7.31 14.71
C ASP A 279 -0.26 -6.19 14.24
N PHE A 280 -0.65 -5.38 13.24
CA PHE A 280 0.11 -4.20 12.83
C PHE A 280 0.19 -3.15 13.95
N ILE A 281 -0.95 -2.80 14.57
CA ILE A 281 -1.00 -1.84 15.69
C ILE A 281 -0.09 -2.28 16.83
N PHE A 282 -0.12 -3.56 17.19
CA PHE A 282 0.68 -4.09 18.30
C PHE A 282 2.18 -4.06 18.04
N THR A 283 2.59 -4.17 16.77
CA THR A 283 3.99 -4.20 16.34
C THR A 283 4.57 -2.84 15.94
N HIS A 284 3.72 -1.84 15.65
CA HIS A 284 4.11 -0.50 15.16
C HIS A 284 3.48 0.63 15.98
N ARG A 285 3.50 0.50 17.31
CA ARG A 285 2.81 1.41 18.24
C ARG A 285 3.24 2.87 18.12
N GLU A 286 4.47 3.11 17.67
CA GLU A 286 5.04 4.44 17.44
C GLU A 286 4.33 5.24 16.34
N GLN A 287 3.51 4.60 15.51
CA GLN A 287 2.84 5.22 14.36
C GLN A 287 1.40 5.69 14.65
N PHE A 288 0.99 5.71 15.92
CA PHE A 288 -0.38 6.05 16.35
C PHE A 288 -0.37 7.25 17.33
N THR A 289 -1.38 8.12 17.23
CA THR A 289 -1.44 9.44 17.91
C THR A 289 -1.48 9.36 19.43
N GLU A 290 -2.12 8.32 19.93
CA GLU A 290 -2.22 8.00 21.34
C GLU A 290 -1.53 6.64 21.46
N LYS A 291 -0.39 6.58 22.15
CA LYS A 291 0.15 5.29 22.58
C LYS A 291 -0.93 4.71 23.47
N PRO A 292 -1.61 3.61 23.08
CA PRO A 292 -2.79 3.21 23.81
C PRO A 292 -2.39 3.00 25.26
N ASP A 293 -3.12 3.61 26.18
CA ASP A 293 -2.82 3.44 27.60
C ASP A 293 -3.03 1.96 28.02
N THR A 294 -2.80 1.64 29.29
CA THR A 294 -2.88 0.23 29.71
C THR A 294 -4.28 -0.35 29.52
N ASP A 295 -5.33 0.47 29.65
CA ASP A 295 -6.73 0.04 29.57
C ASP A 295 -7.20 -0.05 28.10
N GLU A 296 -6.75 0.88 27.24
CA GLU A 296 -6.98 0.82 25.79
C GLU A 296 -6.27 -0.41 25.19
N MET A 297 -5.03 -0.68 25.60
CA MET A 297 -4.31 -1.90 25.20
C MET A 297 -5.06 -3.17 25.66
N ALA A 298 -5.57 -3.20 26.89
CA ALA A 298 -6.34 -4.33 27.39
C ALA A 298 -7.63 -4.54 26.58
N THR A 299 -8.28 -3.45 26.15
CA THR A 299 -9.46 -3.48 25.28
C THR A 299 -9.15 -4.09 23.92
N LEU A 300 -8.04 -3.69 23.28
CA LEU A 300 -7.61 -4.23 21.98
C LEU A 300 -7.21 -5.72 22.09
N VAL A 301 -6.54 -6.12 23.18
CA VAL A 301 -6.19 -7.53 23.43
C VAL A 301 -7.45 -8.37 23.63
N LYS A 302 -8.44 -7.87 24.37
CA LYS A 302 -9.73 -8.53 24.53
C LYS A 302 -10.45 -8.65 23.19
N TYR A 303 -10.49 -7.57 22.40
CA TYR A 303 -11.11 -7.59 21.08
C TYR A 303 -10.46 -8.62 20.16
N ARG A 304 -9.11 -8.71 20.13
CA ARG A 304 -8.40 -9.77 19.41
C ARG A 304 -8.82 -11.17 19.86
N ALA A 305 -8.95 -11.39 21.17
CA ALA A 305 -9.37 -12.69 21.70
C ALA A 305 -10.80 -13.05 21.31
N ASP A 306 -11.72 -12.07 21.29
CA ASP A 306 -13.11 -12.28 20.87
C ASP A 306 -13.22 -12.53 19.35
N LEU A 307 -12.43 -11.83 18.53
CA LEU A 307 -12.31 -12.12 17.09
C LEU A 307 -11.83 -13.54 16.80
N LEU A 308 -10.88 -14.07 17.58
CA LEU A 308 -10.41 -15.45 17.43
C LEU A 308 -11.52 -16.46 17.77
N LYS A 309 -12.34 -16.20 18.79
CA LYS A 309 -13.51 -17.04 19.10
C LYS A 309 -14.55 -16.99 17.99
N ASP A 310 -14.78 -15.81 17.41
CA ASP A 310 -15.70 -15.67 16.27
C ASP A 310 -15.16 -16.40 15.03
N LEU A 311 -13.83 -16.41 14.82
CA LEU A 311 -13.21 -17.18 13.75
C LEU A 311 -13.42 -18.69 13.93
N ASP A 312 -13.27 -19.19 15.16
CA ASP A 312 -13.58 -20.59 15.50
C ASP A 312 -15.06 -20.88 15.26
N ALA A 313 -15.97 -20.02 15.73
CA ALA A 313 -17.42 -20.18 15.54
C ALA A 313 -17.83 -20.18 14.06
N VAL A 314 -17.22 -19.33 13.23
CA VAL A 314 -17.41 -19.31 11.78
C VAL A 314 -16.90 -20.60 11.14
N THR A 315 -15.76 -21.11 11.59
CA THR A 315 -15.16 -22.36 11.08
C THR A 315 -16.01 -23.57 11.44
N ASP A 316 -16.43 -23.68 12.70
CA ASP A 316 -17.31 -24.75 13.20
C ASP A 316 -18.66 -24.73 12.49
N THR A 317 -19.23 -23.53 12.29
CA THR A 317 -20.50 -23.37 11.58
C THR A 317 -20.39 -23.77 10.11
N ALA A 318 -19.30 -23.38 9.43
CA ALA A 318 -19.05 -23.78 8.05
C ALA A 318 -18.89 -25.31 7.96
N SER A 319 -18.09 -25.92 8.85
CA SER A 319 -17.93 -27.37 8.90
C SER A 319 -19.25 -28.09 9.13
N PHE A 320 -20.06 -27.63 10.10
CA PHE A 320 -21.37 -28.22 10.37
C PHE A 320 -22.33 -28.05 9.18
N ALA A 321 -22.32 -26.88 8.53
CA ALA A 321 -23.14 -26.63 7.35
C ALA A 321 -22.76 -27.55 6.19
N LEU A 322 -21.48 -27.88 5.99
CA LEU A 322 -21.03 -28.85 4.99
C LEU A 322 -21.65 -30.24 5.22
N ASP A 323 -21.61 -30.73 6.46
CA ASP A 323 -22.10 -32.08 6.80
C ASP A 323 -23.63 -32.18 6.92
N TYR A 324 -24.30 -31.09 7.31
CA TYR A 324 -25.74 -31.07 7.63
C TYR A 324 -26.49 -29.93 6.92
N PRO A 325 -26.70 -30.01 5.59
CA PRO A 325 -27.32 -28.94 4.79
C PRO A 325 -28.65 -28.41 5.34
N LYS A 326 -29.52 -29.31 5.83
CA LYS A 326 -30.85 -28.97 6.36
C LYS A 326 -30.83 -28.25 7.69
N GLU A 327 -29.74 -28.42 8.44
CA GLU A 327 -29.59 -27.87 9.79
C GLU A 327 -28.65 -26.66 9.81
N ALA A 328 -28.14 -26.25 8.63
CA ALA A 328 -27.25 -25.13 8.47
C ALA A 328 -27.86 -23.84 9.06
N LYS A 329 -27.07 -23.15 9.87
CA LYS A 329 -27.46 -21.89 10.54
C LYS A 329 -26.34 -20.88 10.37
N PHE A 330 -26.68 -19.61 10.38
CA PHE A 330 -25.67 -18.54 10.39
C PHE A 330 -24.89 -18.54 11.71
N PRO A 331 -23.57 -18.28 11.68
CA PRO A 331 -22.77 -18.15 12.90
C PRO A 331 -23.20 -16.90 13.68
N VAL A 332 -23.05 -16.97 15.00
CA VAL A 332 -23.26 -15.82 15.88
C VAL A 332 -21.92 -15.12 16.09
N ILE A 333 -21.81 -13.87 15.65
CA ILE A 333 -20.61 -13.04 15.81
C ILE A 333 -20.77 -12.20 17.08
N MET A 334 -19.80 -12.28 17.99
CA MET A 334 -19.85 -11.63 19.30
C MET A 334 -18.95 -10.40 19.39
N ALA A 335 -17.85 -10.36 18.63
CA ALA A 335 -16.87 -9.30 18.70
C ALA A 335 -17.47 -7.97 18.23
N SER A 336 -17.37 -6.97 19.09
CA SER A 336 -17.72 -5.59 18.76
C SER A 336 -16.44 -4.78 18.63
N ALA A 337 -16.24 -4.15 17.48
CA ALA A 337 -15.07 -3.31 17.22
C ALA A 337 -15.02 -2.17 18.26
N PRO A 338 -13.90 -2.02 19.00
CA PRO A 338 -13.65 -0.83 19.80
C PRO A 338 -13.27 0.35 18.89
N GLU A 339 -13.09 1.54 19.47
CA GLU A 339 -12.42 2.62 18.75
C GLU A 339 -10.96 2.21 18.50
N MET A 340 -10.59 2.13 17.22
CA MET A 340 -9.24 1.75 16.83
C MET A 340 -8.28 2.94 16.96
N PRO A 341 -7.03 2.73 17.44
CA PRO A 341 -6.03 3.78 17.51
C PRO A 341 -5.88 4.50 16.17
N LYS A 342 -5.92 5.83 16.23
CA LYS A 342 -5.75 6.65 15.03
C LYS A 342 -4.26 6.67 14.69
N ARG A 343 -3.94 6.29 13.46
CA ARG A 343 -2.59 6.54 12.92
C ARG A 343 -2.26 8.01 13.09
N LEU A 344 -0.98 8.32 13.27
CA LEU A 344 -0.49 9.69 13.15
C LEU A 344 -1.08 10.28 11.87
N GLU A 345 -2.00 11.24 12.04
CA GLU A 345 -2.22 12.22 10.98
C GLU A 345 -0.85 12.83 10.71
N GLY A 346 -0.55 13.16 9.46
CA GLY A 346 0.68 13.90 9.19
C GLY A 346 0.61 15.24 9.93
N VAL A 347 1.00 15.30 11.21
CA VAL A 347 1.07 16.53 12.04
C VAL A 347 1.92 17.59 11.31
N TYR A 348 2.81 17.11 10.45
CA TYR A 348 3.69 17.85 9.60
C TYR A 348 3.06 18.42 8.33
N ASP A 349 1.86 18.01 7.92
CA ASP A 349 1.24 18.55 6.69
C ASP A 349 0.59 19.91 6.93
N ASP A 350 -0.05 20.13 8.08
CA ASP A 350 -0.49 21.49 8.48
C ASP A 350 0.72 22.41 8.62
N LEU A 351 1.79 21.93 9.28
CA LEU A 351 3.04 22.67 9.40
C LEU A 351 3.70 22.91 8.05
N ALA A 352 3.77 21.93 7.16
CA ALA A 352 4.33 22.10 5.82
C ALA A 352 3.49 23.07 4.97
N ALA A 353 2.16 23.01 5.04
CA ALA A 353 1.27 23.91 4.32
C ALA A 353 1.36 25.35 4.85
N ARG A 354 1.40 25.53 6.18
CA ARG A 354 1.64 26.84 6.81
C ARG A 354 3.03 27.37 6.46
N GLY A 355 4.03 26.50 6.48
CA GLY A 355 5.41 26.79 6.12
C GLY A 355 5.53 27.28 4.69
N THR A 356 4.86 26.60 3.75
CA THR A 356 4.81 27.00 2.34
C THR A 356 4.32 28.44 2.18
N LYS A 357 3.22 28.81 2.87
CA LYS A 357 2.69 30.19 2.86
C LYS A 357 3.65 31.21 3.46
N ILE A 358 4.47 30.82 4.44
CA ILE A 358 5.51 31.69 5.02
C ILE A 358 6.64 31.88 4.02
N VAL A 359 7.11 30.78 3.40
CA VAL A 359 8.19 30.77 2.41
C VAL A 359 7.85 31.60 1.18
N GLU A 360 6.63 31.51 0.66
CA GLU A 360 6.16 32.31 -0.48
C GLU A 360 6.18 33.83 -0.22
N ARG A 361 6.15 34.24 1.05
CA ARG A 361 6.17 35.66 1.46
C ARG A 361 7.57 36.16 1.84
N ASP A 362 8.55 35.26 1.96
CA ASP A 362 9.91 35.57 2.35
C ASP A 362 10.87 35.18 1.19
N PRO A 363 11.32 36.15 0.39
CA PRO A 363 12.16 35.89 -0.78
C PRO A 363 13.46 35.12 -0.47
N LEU A 364 14.05 35.32 0.71
CA LEU A 364 15.26 34.59 1.11
C LEU A 364 14.91 33.14 1.47
N ALA A 365 13.83 32.94 2.23
CA ALA A 365 13.36 31.59 2.54
C ALA A 365 12.98 30.80 1.28
N PHE A 366 12.40 31.47 0.27
CA PHE A 366 12.09 30.85 -1.02
C PHE A 366 13.34 30.32 -1.73
N LEU A 367 14.41 31.12 -1.77
CA LEU A 367 15.68 30.72 -2.38
C LEU A 367 16.32 29.55 -1.61
N ILE A 368 16.37 29.62 -0.28
CA ILE A 368 16.96 28.55 0.55
C ILE A 368 16.16 27.25 0.43
N ARG A 369 14.83 27.33 0.31
CA ARG A 369 13.98 26.16 0.03
C ARG A 369 14.33 25.55 -1.32
N ALA A 370 14.50 26.36 -2.36
CA ALA A 370 14.79 25.87 -3.71
C ALA A 370 16.14 25.13 -3.81
N GLU A 371 17.07 25.41 -2.89
CA GLU A 371 18.37 24.72 -2.79
C GLU A 371 18.31 23.38 -2.05
N GLN A 372 17.18 23.03 -1.44
CA GLN A 372 17.07 21.72 -0.76
C GLN A 372 17.14 20.58 -1.79
N PRO A 373 17.90 19.50 -1.51
CA PRO A 373 18.27 18.50 -2.51
C PRO A 373 17.14 17.55 -2.93
N SER A 374 15.98 17.60 -2.27
CA SER A 374 14.84 16.71 -2.55
C SER A 374 13.53 17.34 -2.11
N ASP A 375 12.40 16.83 -2.61
CA ASP A 375 11.06 17.24 -2.19
C ASP A 375 10.81 16.98 -0.69
N GLU A 376 11.38 15.91 -0.13
CA GLU A 376 11.35 15.67 1.32
C GLU A 376 12.16 16.72 2.09
N GLY A 377 13.32 17.14 1.57
CA GLY A 377 14.10 18.23 2.13
C GLY A 377 13.35 19.57 2.08
N GLN A 378 12.70 19.88 0.96
CA GLN A 378 11.83 21.06 0.83
C GLN A 378 10.64 21.01 1.80
N ARG A 379 10.02 19.84 1.97
CA ARG A 379 8.92 19.62 2.91
C ARG A 379 9.41 19.81 4.35
N GLY A 380 10.55 19.22 4.70
CA GLY A 380 11.26 19.44 5.98
C GLY A 380 11.54 20.90 6.26
N PHE A 381 12.01 21.64 5.25
CA PHE A 381 12.23 23.07 5.32
C PHE A 381 10.94 23.84 5.61
N ASN A 382 9.84 23.53 4.91
CA ASN A 382 8.55 24.16 5.17
C ASN A 382 8.06 23.89 6.61
N ILE A 383 8.20 22.65 7.10
CA ILE A 383 7.84 22.30 8.49
C ILE A 383 8.66 23.14 9.48
N GLY A 384 9.98 23.23 9.26
CA GLY A 384 10.87 24.04 10.08
C GLY A 384 10.50 25.53 10.04
N MET A 385 10.17 26.07 8.87
CA MET A 385 9.71 27.45 8.71
C MET A 385 8.43 27.71 9.51
N ALA A 386 7.46 26.80 9.52
CA ALA A 386 6.25 26.96 10.33
C ALA A 386 6.50 26.83 11.84
N ALA A 387 7.35 25.89 12.24
CA ALA A 387 7.65 25.61 13.64
C ALA A 387 8.53 26.70 14.28
N MET A 388 9.43 27.30 13.52
CA MET A 388 10.49 28.17 14.04
C MET A 388 10.33 29.65 13.66
N ASN A 389 9.31 30.02 12.88
CA ASN A 389 9.19 31.35 12.27
C ASN A 389 9.40 32.53 13.24
N VAL A 390 8.96 32.38 14.49
CA VAL A 390 8.99 33.45 15.51
C VAL A 390 9.99 33.18 16.64
N ASN A 391 10.69 32.04 16.58
CA ASN A 391 11.57 31.61 17.65
C ASN A 391 12.93 32.29 17.53
N THR A 392 13.56 32.56 18.68
CA THR A 392 14.93 33.11 18.79
C THR A 392 15.92 32.10 19.35
N LEU A 393 15.43 30.95 19.85
CA LEU A 393 16.23 29.85 20.40
C LEU A 393 15.70 28.48 19.94
N TRP A 394 16.60 27.51 19.87
CA TRP A 394 16.25 26.09 19.72
C TRP A 394 15.69 25.54 21.04
N GLY A 395 14.56 24.84 20.99
CA GLY A 395 13.89 24.32 22.18
C GLY A 395 13.53 22.84 22.09
N PRO A 396 13.12 22.20 23.19
CA PRO A 396 12.77 20.78 23.23
C PRO A 396 11.69 20.39 22.21
N GLY A 397 10.70 21.26 21.98
CA GLY A 397 9.67 21.02 20.96
C GLY A 397 10.22 20.96 19.54
N ALA A 398 11.23 21.78 19.21
CA ALA A 398 11.90 21.74 17.91
C ALA A 398 12.72 20.45 17.75
N GLN A 399 13.38 20.00 18.82
CA GLN A 399 14.12 18.73 18.83
C GLN A 399 13.17 17.54 18.60
N SER A 400 12.08 17.46 19.37
CA SER A 400 11.10 16.40 19.23
C SER A 400 10.47 16.37 17.83
N LEU A 401 10.21 17.53 17.23
CA LEU A 401 9.71 17.61 15.84
C LEU A 401 10.75 17.10 14.85
N GLN A 402 12.03 17.45 15.01
CA GLN A 402 13.09 17.02 14.12
C GLN A 402 13.34 15.50 14.18
N ASP A 403 13.32 14.92 15.38
CA ASP A 403 13.61 13.49 15.61
C ASP A 403 12.58 12.54 14.97
N LEU A 404 11.40 13.06 14.65
CA LEU A 404 10.30 12.32 14.03
C LEU A 404 10.26 12.43 12.50
N LEU A 405 11.19 13.18 11.89
CA LEU A 405 11.27 13.36 10.43
C LEU A 405 12.20 12.34 9.77
N THR A 406 11.98 12.06 8.48
CA THR A 406 12.95 11.31 7.65
C THR A 406 14.30 12.03 7.64
N PRO A 407 15.43 11.35 7.34
CA PRO A 407 16.73 12.00 7.29
C PRO A 407 16.78 13.23 6.37
N ALA A 408 16.14 13.15 5.20
CA ALA A 408 16.06 14.27 4.25
C ALA A 408 15.21 15.43 4.80
N ALA A 409 14.03 15.14 5.36
CA ALA A 409 13.17 16.17 5.96
C ALA A 409 13.79 16.78 7.23
N SER A 410 14.50 15.99 8.04
CA SER A 410 15.24 16.45 9.22
C SER A 410 16.37 17.41 8.84
N ALA A 411 17.08 17.13 7.74
CA ALA A 411 18.09 18.05 7.21
C ALA A 411 17.47 19.38 6.78
N GLY A 412 16.39 19.35 6.00
CA GLY A 412 15.67 20.56 5.58
C GLY A 412 15.10 21.37 6.76
N PHE A 413 14.55 20.70 7.77
CA PHE A 413 14.05 21.32 9.00
C PHE A 413 15.16 22.09 9.72
N LYS A 414 16.35 21.48 9.83
CA LYS A 414 17.52 22.11 10.48
C LYS A 414 17.97 23.38 9.75
N VAL A 415 17.96 23.36 8.41
CA VAL A 415 18.28 24.54 7.59
C VAL A 415 17.27 25.67 7.84
N ALA A 416 15.97 25.38 7.78
CA ALA A 416 14.92 26.36 8.05
C ALA A 416 15.01 26.94 9.46
N ALA A 417 15.21 26.10 10.47
CA ALA A 417 15.36 26.52 11.84
C ALA A 417 16.58 27.44 12.02
N THR A 418 17.71 27.09 11.42
CA THR A 418 18.93 27.92 11.45
C THR A 418 18.67 29.30 10.84
N TYR A 419 18.05 29.34 9.67
CA TYR A 419 17.64 30.58 9.00
C TYR A 419 16.71 31.43 9.88
N CYS A 420 15.64 30.85 10.44
CA CYS A 420 14.70 31.57 11.30
C CYS A 420 15.39 32.17 12.53
N LEU A 421 16.25 31.40 13.21
CA LEU A 421 16.96 31.86 14.41
C LEU A 421 17.90 33.02 14.08
N GLN A 422 18.71 32.93 13.02
CA GLN A 422 19.61 33.99 12.61
C GLN A 422 18.84 35.27 12.21
N ARG A 423 17.76 35.11 11.43
CA ARG A 423 16.92 36.22 11.00
C ARG A 423 16.25 36.92 12.19
N ASN A 424 15.64 36.15 13.09
CA ASN A 424 14.87 36.68 14.21
C ASN A 424 15.77 37.36 15.26
N ASN A 425 16.96 36.82 15.51
CA ASN A 425 17.93 37.43 16.43
C ASN A 425 18.54 38.74 15.89
N ASN A 426 18.45 39.00 14.59
CA ASN A 426 19.07 40.15 13.93
C ASN A 426 18.09 40.99 13.08
N MET A 427 16.79 40.87 13.36
CA MET A 427 15.73 41.38 12.49
C MET A 427 15.82 42.90 12.27
N ASP A 428 16.21 43.67 13.28
CA ASP A 428 16.30 45.13 13.17
C ASP A 428 17.44 45.57 12.25
N ALA A 429 18.58 44.88 12.28
CA ALA A 429 19.69 45.13 11.38
C ALA A 429 19.33 44.73 9.94
N ALA A 430 18.79 43.52 9.75
CA ALA A 430 18.40 43.02 8.42
C ALA A 430 17.33 43.91 7.74
N LYS A 431 16.39 44.48 8.50
CA LYS A 431 15.38 45.41 7.95
C LYS A 431 15.97 46.72 7.45
N ARG A 432 16.99 47.26 8.13
CA ARG A 432 17.64 48.54 7.76
C ARG A 432 18.32 48.47 6.41
N ASN A 433 18.86 47.32 6.04
CA ASN A 433 19.50 47.11 4.75
C ASN A 433 18.59 47.38 3.54
N GLY A 434 17.27 47.22 3.67
CA GLY A 434 16.34 47.57 2.58
C GLY A 434 16.45 49.03 2.11
N SER A 435 16.85 49.95 3.00
CA SER A 435 17.17 51.34 2.65
C SER A 435 18.58 51.45 2.05
N VAL A 436 19.55 50.73 2.60
CA VAL A 436 20.94 50.73 2.14
C VAL A 436 21.04 50.27 0.68
N LEU A 437 20.46 49.12 0.32
CA LEU A 437 20.52 48.61 -1.06
C LEU A 437 19.78 49.50 -2.07
N LYS A 438 18.80 50.29 -1.64
CA LYS A 438 18.09 51.24 -2.51
C LYS A 438 18.90 52.49 -2.79
N GLN A 439 19.69 52.93 -1.80
CA GLN A 439 20.44 54.18 -1.85
C GLN A 439 21.91 53.97 -2.25
N ASP A 440 22.38 52.72 -2.27
CA ASP A 440 23.76 52.34 -2.56
C ASP A 440 23.83 51.21 -3.59
N SER A 441 24.14 51.57 -4.83
CA SER A 441 24.25 50.59 -5.92
C SER A 441 25.45 49.66 -5.78
N ALA A 442 26.53 50.08 -5.10
CA ALA A 442 27.69 49.23 -4.87
C ALA A 442 27.35 48.11 -3.86
N ALA A 443 26.66 48.45 -2.77
CA ALA A 443 26.16 47.46 -1.82
C ALA A 443 25.15 46.49 -2.47
N ALA A 444 24.26 47.00 -3.34
CA ALA A 444 23.33 46.17 -4.09
C ALA A 444 24.02 45.17 -5.03
N GLU A 445 25.07 45.60 -5.72
CA GLU A 445 25.81 44.74 -6.64
C GLU A 445 26.69 43.73 -5.91
N ALA A 446 27.38 44.13 -4.85
CA ALA A 446 28.18 43.22 -4.04
C ALA A 446 27.34 42.09 -3.43
N ARG A 447 26.13 42.39 -2.97
CA ARG A 447 25.19 41.37 -2.50
C ARG A 447 24.82 40.38 -3.60
N ARG A 448 24.64 40.83 -4.84
CA ARG A 448 24.29 39.94 -5.98
C ARG A 448 25.42 38.98 -6.37
N LEU A 449 26.66 39.30 -6.02
CA LEU A 449 27.81 38.41 -6.25
C LEU A 449 27.90 37.27 -5.22
N LEU A 450 27.16 37.38 -4.11
CA LEU A 450 27.07 36.30 -3.12
C LEU A 450 26.07 35.23 -3.56
N PRO A 451 26.31 33.97 -3.17
CA PRO A 451 25.29 32.93 -3.28
C PRO A 451 23.96 33.40 -2.68
N PRO A 452 22.83 33.23 -3.38
CA PRO A 452 21.53 33.55 -2.83
C PRO A 452 21.25 32.75 -1.54
N GLY A 453 20.37 33.26 -0.68
CA GLY A 453 19.99 32.57 0.56
C GLY A 453 20.68 33.11 1.81
N VAL A 454 21.33 32.25 2.61
CA VAL A 454 21.83 32.64 3.95
C VAL A 454 22.98 33.64 3.89
N ALA A 455 23.82 33.60 2.85
CA ALA A 455 24.85 34.62 2.65
C ALA A 455 24.25 36.02 2.42
N TRP A 456 23.11 36.12 1.74
CA TRP A 456 22.40 37.40 1.62
C TRP A 456 21.90 37.89 2.98
N LEU A 457 21.39 37.01 3.85
CA LEU A 457 20.99 37.40 5.20
C LEU A 457 22.19 37.95 6.00
N GLY A 458 23.34 37.29 5.94
CA GLY A 458 24.57 37.76 6.57
C GLY A 458 24.99 39.15 6.09
N PHE A 459 24.97 39.37 4.78
CA PHE A 459 25.25 40.66 4.15
C PHE A 459 24.25 41.73 4.63
N ASP A 460 22.95 41.41 4.65
CA ASP A 460 21.88 42.32 5.06
C ASP A 460 22.00 42.74 6.53
N ILE A 461 22.44 41.83 7.40
CA ILE A 461 22.70 42.14 8.81
C ILE A 461 23.89 43.11 8.89
N ALA A 462 25.01 42.80 8.24
CA ALA A 462 26.21 43.62 8.30
C ALA A 462 25.98 45.03 7.70
N SER A 463 25.40 45.14 6.50
CA SER A 463 25.12 46.43 5.88
C SER A 463 24.06 47.26 6.62
N GLY A 464 23.18 46.62 7.40
CA GLY A 464 22.28 47.31 8.32
C GLY A 464 22.97 47.86 9.57
N LEU A 465 24.02 47.20 10.04
CA LEU A 465 24.83 47.63 11.19
C LEU A 465 25.86 48.70 10.80
N TYR A 466 26.52 48.51 9.66
CA TYR A 466 27.68 49.29 9.21
C TYR A 466 27.31 50.27 8.12
N GLY A 467 28.16 51.28 7.88
CA GLY A 467 28.01 52.17 6.74
C GLY A 467 27.40 53.54 7.05
N PRO A 468 27.02 54.30 6.02
CA PRO A 468 26.53 55.66 6.19
C PRO A 468 25.11 55.66 6.80
N ALA A 469 24.91 56.42 7.88
CA ALA A 469 23.61 56.48 8.57
C ALA A 469 22.53 57.18 7.71
N ASP A 470 22.93 58.13 6.87
CA ASP A 470 22.08 58.79 5.88
C ASP A 470 21.54 57.83 4.80
N LYS A 471 22.25 56.72 4.56
CA LYS A 471 21.79 55.61 3.69
C LYS A 471 20.93 54.56 4.40
N GLY A 472 20.63 54.75 5.70
CA GLY A 472 19.69 53.93 6.47
C GLY A 472 20.33 52.85 7.36
N SER A 473 21.66 52.78 7.45
CA SER A 473 22.36 51.89 8.39
C SER A 473 22.35 52.44 9.83
N LEU A 474 22.93 51.70 10.79
CA LEU A 474 23.18 52.16 12.17
C LEU A 474 24.36 53.15 12.29
N GLY A 475 25.21 53.29 11.28
CA GLY A 475 26.35 54.19 11.34
C GLY A 475 27.60 53.61 12.02
N ASN A 476 27.66 52.30 12.29
CA ASN A 476 28.85 51.72 12.90
C ASN A 476 30.03 51.80 11.92
N THR A 477 31.20 52.19 12.42
CA THR A 477 32.40 52.42 11.60
C THR A 477 33.50 51.38 11.84
N LEU A 478 33.43 50.60 12.93
CA LEU A 478 34.41 49.60 13.33
C LEU A 478 33.75 48.33 13.88
N LEU A 479 34.38 47.17 13.66
CA LEU A 479 33.92 45.89 14.19
C LEU A 479 34.17 45.80 15.71
N GLY A 480 33.20 46.27 16.49
CA GLY A 480 33.21 46.17 17.94
C GLY A 480 32.84 44.77 18.47
N PRO A 481 33.08 44.49 19.76
CA PRO A 481 32.81 43.18 20.37
C PRO A 481 31.38 42.67 20.18
N GLY A 482 30.39 43.58 20.20
CA GLY A 482 28.97 43.23 20.01
C GLY A 482 28.67 42.71 18.60
N ALA A 483 29.20 43.35 17.57
CA ALA A 483 28.99 42.93 16.20
C ALA A 483 29.82 41.69 15.83
N LYS A 484 31.00 41.52 16.44
CA LYS A 484 31.74 40.26 16.35
C LYS A 484 30.92 39.10 16.91
N LYS A 485 30.25 39.29 18.05
CA LYS A 485 29.35 38.28 18.61
C LYS A 485 28.17 37.95 17.68
N ILE A 486 27.63 38.94 16.97
CA ILE A 486 26.58 38.72 15.95
C ILE A 486 27.13 37.87 14.81
N ARG A 487 28.25 38.28 14.20
CA ARG A 487 28.93 37.53 13.13
C ARG A 487 29.18 36.07 13.53
N ASP A 488 29.79 35.87 14.69
CA ASP A 488 30.19 34.54 15.17
C ASP A 488 28.97 33.66 15.55
N SER A 489 27.77 34.24 15.66
CA SER A 489 26.51 33.50 15.86
C SER A 489 25.84 33.04 14.56
N LEU A 490 26.28 33.54 13.41
CA LEU A 490 25.82 33.11 12.09
C LEU A 490 26.51 31.80 11.69
N ASP A 491 25.88 31.03 10.80
CA ASP A 491 26.55 29.90 10.15
C ASP A 491 27.62 30.37 9.15
N LEU A 492 28.31 29.41 8.51
CA LEU A 492 29.43 29.71 7.63
C LEU A 492 29.03 30.59 6.44
N ASP A 493 27.85 30.38 5.85
CA ASP A 493 27.40 31.18 4.71
C ASP A 493 26.94 32.56 5.15
N GLY A 494 26.25 32.67 6.29
CA GLY A 494 25.94 33.95 6.92
C GLY A 494 27.19 34.74 7.29
N GLN A 495 28.23 34.09 7.82
CA GLN A 495 29.52 34.74 8.09
C GLN A 495 30.19 35.25 6.80
N ARG A 496 30.19 34.45 5.73
CA ARG A 496 30.73 34.88 4.41
C ARG A 496 30.03 36.14 3.90
N GLY A 497 28.70 36.18 4.01
CA GLY A 497 27.93 37.37 3.62
C GLY A 497 28.23 38.58 4.50
N PHE A 498 28.33 38.37 5.81
CA PHE A 498 28.65 39.41 6.78
C PHE A 498 30.04 40.02 6.51
N ASP A 499 31.03 39.17 6.23
CA ASP A 499 32.40 39.58 5.92
C ASP A 499 32.47 40.33 4.58
N ALA A 500 31.77 39.83 3.56
CA ALA A 500 31.73 40.49 2.26
C ALA A 500 31.17 41.91 2.33
N ALA A 501 30.20 42.17 3.21
CA ALA A 501 29.78 43.53 3.50
C ALA A 501 30.91 44.32 4.18
N LEU A 502 31.49 43.82 5.27
CA LEU A 502 32.56 44.55 5.97
C LEU A 502 33.75 44.90 5.07
N ASP A 503 34.16 44.02 4.16
CA ASP A 503 35.25 44.24 3.21
C ASP A 503 34.93 45.36 2.21
N LEU A 504 33.65 45.52 1.87
CA LEU A 504 33.17 46.59 0.99
C LEU A 504 33.17 47.95 1.71
N TRP A 505 32.89 47.96 3.02
CA TRP A 505 32.83 49.19 3.80
C TRP A 505 34.22 49.81 4.04
N LYS A 506 34.43 51.04 3.55
CA LYS A 506 35.62 51.84 3.86
C LYS A 506 35.31 52.94 4.87
N PRO A 507 36.13 53.13 5.92
CA PRO A 507 35.98 54.25 6.85
C PRO A 507 36.09 55.58 6.09
N GLY A 508 34.96 56.30 5.92
CA GLY A 508 34.93 57.55 5.15
C GLY A 508 33.68 57.81 4.31
N GLY A 509 32.72 56.88 4.24
CA GLY A 509 31.34 57.20 3.83
C GLY A 509 30.80 56.54 2.56
N HIS A 510 31.52 55.59 1.96
CA HIS A 510 31.04 54.88 0.78
C HIS A 510 31.18 53.37 0.94
N TRP A 511 30.11 52.66 0.59
CA TRP A 511 30.17 51.25 0.19
C TRP A 511 30.66 51.16 -1.26
#